data_AF-K8Z7Y2-F1
#
_entry.id   AF-K8Z7Y2-F1
#
_cell.length_a   1.000
_cell.length_b   1.000
_cell.length_c   1.000
_cell.angle_alpha   90.00
_cell.angle_beta   90.00
_cell.angle_gamma   90.00
#
_symmetry.space_group_name_H-M   'P 1'
#
loop_
_entity.id
_entity.type
_entity.pdbx_description
1 polymer ?
#
loop_
_entity_poly.entity_id
_entity_poly.type
_entity_poly.pdbx_seq_one_letter_code
_entity_poly.pdbx_strand_id
1 'polypeptide(L)'
;MKQKRKKGFTLIEMLVVLLVITALVLIFVPNLLKQSNKAKGQSDTAFQQVVDNQYVLYKHDHPDQKVDTWDDLSGYLSKKQINEAKKNKHIRAPWQ
;
A
#
# COMPACT_ATOMS: atom_id res chain seq x y z
N MET A 1 0.12 59.63 -25.39
CA MET A 1 0.62 58.64 -24.40
C MET A 1 1.07 57.38 -25.14
N LYS A 2 2.37 57.04 -25.15
CA LYS A 2 2.89 55.83 -25.84
C LYS A 2 2.69 54.60 -24.93
N GLN A 3 1.80 53.69 -25.34
CA GLN A 3 1.61 52.39 -24.69
C GLN A 3 2.86 51.50 -24.93
N LYS A 4 3.60 51.20 -23.86
CA LYS A 4 4.70 50.22 -23.90
C LYS A 4 4.09 48.82 -24.04
N ARG A 5 4.29 48.16 -25.17
CA ARG A 5 3.92 46.74 -25.32
C ARG A 5 4.77 45.92 -24.36
N LYS A 6 4.13 45.28 -23.37
CA LYS A 6 4.82 44.29 -22.53
C LYS A 6 5.05 43.04 -23.38
N LYS A 7 6.29 42.55 -23.43
CA LYS A 7 6.58 41.24 -24.00
C LYS A 7 5.88 40.20 -23.12
N GLY A 8 4.85 39.55 -23.65
CA GLY A 8 4.17 38.45 -22.99
C GLY A 8 4.95 37.14 -23.16
N PHE A 9 4.66 36.17 -22.29
CA PHE A 9 5.20 34.81 -22.37
C PHE A 9 5.05 34.23 -23.78
N THR A 10 6.12 33.61 -24.27
CA THR A 10 6.11 32.95 -25.58
C THR A 10 5.66 31.50 -25.47
N LEU A 11 5.14 30.93 -26.56
CA LEU A 11 4.85 29.50 -26.63
C LEU A 11 6.12 28.65 -26.43
N ILE A 12 7.27 29.14 -26.91
CA ILE A 12 8.57 28.49 -26.72
C ILE A 12 8.92 28.41 -25.23
N GLU A 13 8.66 29.46 -24.46
CA GLU A 13 8.84 29.46 -23.00
C GLU A 13 8.00 28.37 -22.33
N MET A 14 6.72 28.24 -22.73
CA MET A 14 5.86 27.19 -22.19
C MET A 14 6.33 25.78 -22.57
N LEU A 15 6.90 25.60 -23.77
CA LEU A 15 7.48 24.31 -24.18
C LEU A 15 8.70 23.92 -23.33
N VAL A 16 9.60 24.87 -23.06
CA VAL A 16 10.77 24.62 -22.21
C VAL A 16 10.33 24.28 -20.78
N VAL A 17 9.33 24.99 -20.24
CA VAL A 17 8.79 24.71 -18.91
C VAL A 17 8.17 23.31 -18.82
N LEU A 18 7.36 22.92 -19.81
CA LEU A 18 6.79 21.57 -19.85
C LEU A 18 7.88 20.50 -19.94
N LEU A 19 8.93 20.73 -20.73
CA LEU A 19 10.06 19.82 -20.86
C LEU A 19 10.76 19.60 -19.51
N VAL A 20 11.01 20.67 -18.76
CA VAL A 20 11.62 20.58 -17.42
C VAL A 20 10.71 19.85 -16.43
N ILE A 21 9.41 20.17 -16.37
CA ILE A 21 8.46 19.50 -15.47
C ILE A 21 8.39 18.01 -15.79
N THR A 22 8.36 17.63 -17.07
CA THR A 22 8.32 16.23 -17.51
C THR A 22 9.56 15.47 -17.05
N ALA A 23 10.75 16.06 -17.20
CA ALA A 23 11.99 15.46 -16.72
C ALA A 23 12.00 15.27 -15.18
N LEU A 24 11.50 16.27 -14.43
CA LEU A 24 11.38 16.17 -12.97
C LEU A 24 10.41 15.05 -12.55
N VAL A 25 9.26 14.93 -13.22
CA VAL A 25 8.27 13.88 -12.95
C VAL A 25 8.87 12.50 -13.21
N LEU A 26 9.63 12.31 -14.29
CA LEU A 26 10.30 11.04 -14.61
C LEU A 26 11.27 10.58 -13.51
N ILE A 27 11.98 11.52 -12.86
CA ILE A 27 12.88 11.20 -11.75
C ILE A 27 12.10 10.92 -10.45
N PHE A 28 10.99 11.64 -10.23
CA PHE A 28 10.23 11.58 -8.99
C PHE A 28 9.29 10.36 -8.90
N VAL A 29 8.59 10.01 -9.99
CA VAL A 29 7.64 8.88 -10.06
C VAL A 29 8.24 7.54 -9.60
N PRO A 30 9.42 7.08 -10.07
CA PRO A 30 9.95 5.80 -9.62
C PRO A 30 10.27 5.79 -8.12
N ASN A 31 10.64 6.94 -7.55
CA ASN A 31 10.91 7.04 -6.12
C ASN A 31 9.61 6.97 -5.29
N LEU A 32 8.54 7.62 -5.76
CA LEU A 32 7.20 7.49 -5.17
C LEU A 32 6.67 6.06 -5.21
N LEU A 33 6.81 5.37 -6.34
CA LEU A 33 6.36 3.99 -6.49
C LEU A 33 7.09 3.05 -5.52
N LYS A 34 8.41 3.21 -5.35
CA LYS A 34 9.19 2.46 -4.36
C LYS A 34 8.69 2.68 -2.93
N GLN A 35 8.39 3.93 -2.57
CA GLN A 35 7.88 4.25 -1.24
C GLN A 35 6.47 3.69 -0.99
N SER A 36 5.60 3.77 -1.99
CA SER A 36 4.26 3.15 -1.95
C SER A 36 4.34 1.63 -1.77
N ASN A 37 5.22 0.96 -2.52
CA ASN A 37 5.45 -0.48 -2.39
C ASN A 37 6.00 -0.85 -1.00
N LYS A 38 6.93 -0.06 -0.46
CA LYS A 38 7.47 -0.25 0.90
C LYS A 38 6.37 -0.09 1.95
N ALA A 39 5.53 0.93 1.83
CA ALA A 39 4.40 1.15 2.74
C ALA A 39 3.41 -0.03 2.70
N LYS A 40 3.14 -0.57 1.51
CA LYS A 40 2.31 -1.76 1.35
C LYS A 40 2.94 -3.00 2.02
N GLY A 41 4.23 -3.24 1.82
CA GLY A 41 4.93 -4.35 2.50
C GLY A 41 4.92 -4.21 4.03
N GLN A 42 5.05 -2.98 4.54
CA GLN A 42 4.94 -2.71 5.97
C GLN A 42 3.52 -2.96 6.50
N SER A 43 2.49 -2.61 5.72
CA SER A 43 1.10 -2.90 6.02
C SER A 43 0.83 -4.41 6.06
N ASP A 44 1.34 -5.16 5.08
CA ASP A 44 1.22 -6.62 5.04
C ASP A 44 1.90 -7.27 6.26
N THR A 45 3.06 -6.75 6.68
CA THR A 45 3.76 -7.23 7.89
C THR A 45 2.97 -6.95 9.16
N ALA A 46 2.41 -5.74 9.30
CA ALA A 46 1.57 -5.40 10.45
C ALA A 46 0.29 -6.24 10.48
N PHE A 47 -0.31 -6.50 9.32
CA PHE A 47 -1.48 -7.36 9.21
C PHE A 47 -1.16 -8.81 9.60
N GLN A 48 -0.01 -9.34 9.17
CA GLN A 48 0.47 -10.65 9.63
C GLN A 48 0.57 -10.73 11.15
N GLN A 49 1.12 -9.71 11.82
CA GLN A 49 1.21 -9.68 13.28
C GLN A 49 -0.17 -9.69 13.95
N VAL A 50 -1.14 -8.96 13.41
CA VAL A 50 -2.52 -8.99 13.93
C VAL A 50 -3.09 -10.39 13.83
N VAL A 51 -2.93 -11.03 12.68
CA VAL A 51 -3.39 -12.39 12.42
C VAL A 51 -2.71 -13.41 13.35
N ASP A 52 -1.39 -13.34 13.51
CA ASP A 52 -0.62 -14.19 14.42
C ASP A 52 -1.13 -14.03 15.87
N ASN A 53 -1.38 -12.79 16.31
CA ASN A 53 -1.94 -12.51 17.63
C ASN A 53 -3.35 -13.09 17.78
N GLN A 54 -4.21 -12.95 16.78
CA GLN A 54 -5.57 -13.52 16.82
C GLN A 54 -5.53 -15.05 16.86
N TYR A 55 -4.58 -15.68 16.18
CA TYR A 55 -4.37 -17.12 16.27
C TYR A 55 -3.93 -17.55 17.67
N VAL A 56 -2.98 -16.83 18.29
CA VAL A 56 -2.53 -17.11 19.66
C VAL A 56 -3.68 -16.96 20.66
N LEU A 57 -4.51 -15.93 20.53
CA LEU A 57 -5.70 -15.75 21.36
C LEU A 57 -6.70 -16.90 21.19
N TYR A 58 -6.99 -17.30 19.96
CA TYR A 58 -7.84 -18.45 19.70
C TYR A 58 -7.31 -19.73 20.35
N LYS A 59 -6.01 -19.99 20.23
CA LYS A 59 -5.35 -21.17 20.82
C LYS A 59 -5.34 -21.15 22.34
N HIS A 60 -5.29 -19.96 22.94
CA HIS A 60 -5.41 -19.80 24.37
C HIS A 60 -6.83 -20.17 24.85
N ASP A 61 -7.85 -19.72 24.15
CA ASP A 61 -9.26 -19.95 24.54
C ASP A 61 -9.77 -21.35 24.17
N HIS A 62 -9.14 -21.98 23.17
CA HIS A 62 -9.49 -23.32 22.68
C HIS A 62 -8.25 -24.24 22.60
N PRO A 63 -7.68 -24.67 23.75
CA PRO A 63 -6.40 -25.37 23.79
C PRO A 63 -6.39 -26.70 23.03
N ASP A 64 -7.52 -27.41 23.00
CA ASP A 64 -7.63 -28.72 22.36
C ASP A 64 -8.12 -28.65 20.90
N GLN A 65 -8.48 -27.46 20.40
CA GLN A 65 -8.98 -27.31 19.02
C GLN A 65 -7.83 -27.03 18.05
N LYS A 66 -7.78 -27.79 16.97
CA LYS A 66 -6.89 -27.53 15.84
C LYS A 66 -7.49 -26.43 14.96
N VAL A 67 -6.60 -25.65 14.36
CA VAL A 67 -6.92 -24.61 13.39
C VAL A 67 -6.20 -25.02 12.13
N ASP A 68 -6.97 -25.33 11.09
CA ASP A 68 -6.45 -25.81 9.81
C ASP A 68 -6.82 -24.85 8.67
N THR A 69 -7.83 -24.00 8.87
CA THR A 69 -8.32 -23.05 7.86
C THR A 69 -8.54 -21.67 8.45
N TRP A 70 -8.41 -20.64 7.60
CA TRP A 70 -8.76 -19.25 7.94
C TRP A 70 -10.19 -19.06 8.46
N ASP A 71 -11.10 -19.94 8.07
CA ASP A 71 -12.50 -19.89 8.50
C ASP A 71 -12.67 -20.33 9.97
N ASP A 72 -11.72 -21.06 10.55
CA ASP A 72 -11.74 -21.44 11.97
C ASP A 72 -11.54 -20.21 12.87
N LEU A 73 -10.94 -19.14 12.33
CA LEU A 73 -10.75 -17.84 13.00
C LEU A 73 -11.93 -16.87 12.77
N SER A 74 -13.08 -17.32 12.26
CA SER A 74 -14.24 -16.46 11.94
C SER A 74 -14.84 -15.67 13.12
N GLY A 75 -14.44 -15.97 14.36
CA GLY A 75 -14.77 -15.20 15.57
C GLY A 75 -13.72 -14.16 15.98
N TYR A 76 -12.50 -14.26 15.46
CA TYR A 76 -11.35 -13.42 15.82
C TYR A 76 -10.89 -12.53 14.66
N LEU A 77 -11.21 -12.92 13.42
CA LEU A 77 -10.96 -12.16 12.20
C LEU A 77 -12.28 -11.86 11.49
N SER A 78 -12.40 -10.62 11.00
CA SER A 78 -13.55 -10.26 10.16
C SER A 78 -13.51 -10.98 8.81
N LYS A 79 -14.67 -11.16 8.18
CA LYS A 79 -14.78 -11.74 6.82
C LYS A 79 -13.89 -11.04 5.79
N LYS A 80 -13.69 -9.72 5.94
CA LYS A 80 -12.79 -8.96 5.06
C LYS A 80 -11.33 -9.36 5.25
N GLN A 81 -10.88 -9.51 6.49
CA GLN A 81 -9.52 -9.92 6.83
C GLN A 81 -9.25 -11.37 6.41
N ILE A 82 -10.22 -12.27 6.57
CA ILE A 82 -10.11 -13.66 6.08
C ILE A 82 -9.96 -13.68 4.56
N ASN A 83 -10.79 -12.91 3.84
CA ASN A 83 -10.69 -12.82 2.38
C ASN A 83 -9.38 -12.19 1.93
N GLU A 84 -8.89 -11.18 2.66
CA GLU A 84 -7.62 -10.53 2.38
C GLU A 84 -6.43 -11.47 2.61
N ALA A 85 -6.42 -12.22 3.72
CA ALA A 85 -5.42 -13.23 4.02
C ALA A 85 -5.43 -14.38 2.98
N LYS A 86 -6.62 -14.84 2.55
CA LYS A 86 -6.76 -15.85 1.48
C LYS A 86 -6.26 -15.35 0.13
N LYS A 87 -6.40 -14.06 -0.16
CA LYS A 87 -6.04 -13.47 -1.46
C LYS A 87 -4.59 -13.00 -1.53
N ASN A 88 -4.03 -12.51 -0.42
CA ASN A 88 -2.71 -11.93 -0.38
C ASN A 88 -1.64 -13.01 -0.17
N LYS A 89 -0.86 -13.29 -1.21
CA LYS A 89 0.24 -14.28 -1.19
C LYS A 89 1.37 -13.95 -0.21
N HIS A 90 1.44 -12.73 0.31
CA HIS A 90 2.44 -12.32 1.30
C HIS A 90 2.02 -12.64 2.74
N ILE A 91 0.75 -13.01 2.96
CA ILE A 91 0.23 -13.39 4.28
C ILE A 91 0.32 -14.90 4.40
N ARG A 92 1.03 -15.37 5.42
CA ARG A 92 1.17 -16.79 5.73
C ARG A 92 0.11 -17.21 6.75
N ALA A 93 -0.32 -18.46 6.66
CA ALA A 93 -1.18 -19.06 7.66
C ALA A 93 -0.37 -19.31 8.96
N PRO A 94 -0.76 -18.77 10.12
CA PRO A 94 0.00 -18.93 11.37
C PRO A 94 0.12 -20.37 11.89
N TRP A 95 -0.77 -21.25 11.44
CA TRP A 95 -0.78 -22.67 11.81
C TRP A 95 0.06 -23.56 10.88
N GLN A 96 0.74 -22.96 9.90
CA GLN A 96 1.69 -23.61 8.99
C GLN A 96 3.11 -23.17 9.31
#